data_AF-A0A183HHV6-F1
#
_entry.id   AF-A0A183HHV6-F1
#
_cell.length_a   1.000
_cell.length_b   1.000
_cell.length_c   1.000
_cell.angle_alpha   90.00
_cell.angle_beta   90.00
_cell.angle_gamma   90.00
#
_symmetry.space_group_name_H-M   'P 1'
#
loop_
_entity.id
_entity.type
_entity.pdbx_description
1 polymer ?
#
loop_
_entity_poly.entity_id
_entity_poly.type
_entity_poly.pdbx_seq_one_letter_code
_entity_poly.pdbx_strand_id
1 'polypeptide(L)'
;MYTRAIIEHLISFKIIHWDEEIRLLSAEALGRLCALDPYFVSAQVLEKLVPLVSSESLIMRQGGIVALASTLSSLKRCGVQLDKEMYENIAQIPSMVYPICKKRTRSLGSTLMRRAMNIFIKSLSSVIEDWLYCLELNFSDDNGDIRKGACQAGAAFFKLYVDNSSVEFLMLRIRQIYLPQVSSKI
;
A
#
# COMPACT_ATOMS: atom_id res chain seq x y z
N MET A 1 -23.63 -11.93 11.70
CA MET A 1 -24.66 -10.90 11.37
C MET A 1 -24.19 -9.47 11.65
N TYR A 2 -23.40 -9.20 12.71
CA TYR A 2 -22.91 -7.84 13.01
C TYR A 2 -21.64 -7.40 12.25
N THR A 3 -20.84 -8.33 11.72
CA THR A 3 -19.55 -8.03 11.07
C THR A 3 -19.68 -6.97 9.97
N ARG A 4 -20.61 -7.14 9.03
CA ARG A 4 -20.82 -6.19 7.92
C ARG A 4 -21.25 -4.82 8.40
N ALA A 5 -22.18 -4.75 9.35
CA ALA A 5 -22.63 -3.48 9.93
C ALA A 5 -21.50 -2.73 10.66
N ILE A 6 -20.62 -3.46 11.37
CA ILE A 6 -19.44 -2.87 12.01
C ILE A 6 -18.46 -2.36 10.94
N ILE A 7 -18.18 -3.16 9.91
CA ILE A 7 -17.31 -2.77 8.78
C ILE A 7 -17.84 -1.48 8.12
N GLU A 8 -19.13 -1.43 7.81
CA GLU A 8 -19.78 -0.26 7.23
C GLU A 8 -19.67 0.96 8.14
N HIS A 9 -19.93 0.79 9.45
CA HIS A 9 -19.79 1.88 10.41
C HIS A 9 -18.36 2.41 10.50
N LEU A 10 -17.35 1.53 10.51
CA LEU A 10 -15.95 1.94 10.53
C LEU A 10 -15.63 2.79 9.30
N ILE A 11 -16.00 2.34 8.11
CA ILE A 11 -15.70 3.05 6.85
C ILE A 11 -16.42 4.40 6.78
N SER A 12 -17.71 4.43 7.13
CA SER A 12 -18.53 5.64 6.99
C SER A 12 -18.22 6.71 8.05
N PHE A 13 -17.79 6.32 9.25
CA PHE A 13 -17.69 7.27 10.36
C PHE A 13 -16.31 7.34 11.02
N LYS A 14 -15.58 6.22 11.08
CA LYS A 14 -14.36 6.14 11.88
C LYS A 14 -13.08 6.30 11.07
N ILE A 15 -13.06 5.80 9.83
CA ILE A 15 -11.95 6.01 8.89
C ILE A 15 -11.80 7.49 8.50
N ILE A 16 -12.88 8.27 8.54
CA ILE A 16 -12.86 9.71 8.21
C ILE A 16 -12.88 10.63 9.44
N HIS A 17 -12.69 10.07 10.63
CA HIS A 17 -12.74 10.82 11.89
C HIS A 17 -11.63 11.87 11.95
N TRP A 18 -11.82 12.98 12.67
CA TRP A 18 -10.82 14.06 12.76
C TRP A 18 -9.55 13.66 13.55
N ASP A 19 -9.71 12.80 14.56
CA ASP A 19 -8.63 12.22 15.35
C ASP A 19 -7.86 11.13 14.57
N GLU A 20 -6.53 11.28 14.48
CA GLU A 20 -5.64 10.32 13.79
C GLU A 20 -5.64 8.93 14.43
N GLU A 21 -5.61 8.84 15.76
CA GLU A 21 -5.53 7.58 16.47
C GLU A 21 -6.79 6.74 16.26
N ILE A 22 -7.96 7.39 16.28
CA ILE A 22 -9.24 6.73 15.94
C ILE A 22 -9.21 6.16 14.53
N ARG A 23 -8.67 6.91 13.55
CA ARG A 23 -8.54 6.41 12.17
C ARG A 23 -7.60 5.21 12.09
N LEU A 24 -6.45 5.25 12.77
CA LEU A 24 -5.48 4.16 12.79
C LEU A 24 -6.06 2.88 13.41
N LEU A 25 -6.68 2.99 14.59
CA LEU A 25 -7.33 1.87 15.27
C LEU A 25 -8.50 1.31 14.45
N SER A 26 -9.23 2.18 13.77
CA SER A 26 -10.35 1.77 12.90
C SER A 26 -9.86 1.03 11.66
N ALA A 27 -8.75 1.46 11.06
CA ALA A 27 -8.12 0.74 9.96
C ALA A 27 -7.61 -0.63 10.39
N GLU A 28 -7.00 -0.74 11.58
CA GLU A 28 -6.58 -2.03 12.15
C GLU A 28 -7.78 -2.94 12.42
N ALA A 29 -8.83 -2.43 13.05
CA ALA A 29 -10.07 -3.16 13.30
C ALA A 29 -10.70 -3.64 11.99
N LEU A 30 -10.74 -2.80 10.96
CA LEU A 30 -11.22 -3.16 9.62
C LEU A 30 -10.42 -4.32 9.03
N GLY A 31 -9.09 -4.29 9.15
CA GLY A 31 -8.23 -5.40 8.72
C GLY A 31 -8.52 -6.70 9.48
N ARG A 32 -8.78 -6.64 10.78
CA ARG A 32 -9.15 -7.83 11.58
C ARG A 32 -10.53 -8.39 11.17
N LEU A 33 -11.49 -7.51 10.94
CA LEU A 33 -12.85 -7.88 10.53
C LEU A 33 -12.90 -8.40 9.08
N CYS A 34 -11.98 -7.95 8.22
CA CYS A 34 -11.81 -8.46 6.86
C CYS A 34 -11.62 -9.98 6.83
N ALA A 35 -10.87 -10.54 7.78
CA ALA A 35 -10.66 -11.99 7.86
C ALA A 35 -11.96 -12.80 8.12
N LEU A 36 -13.03 -12.15 8.59
CA LEU A 36 -14.31 -12.80 8.87
C LEU A 36 -15.27 -12.82 7.67
N ASP A 37 -15.08 -11.93 6.70
CA ASP A 37 -15.88 -11.88 5.45
C ASP A 37 -15.07 -11.22 4.31
N PRO A 38 -14.00 -11.88 3.83
CA PRO A 38 -13.03 -11.25 2.95
C PRO A 38 -13.61 -10.96 1.56
N TYR A 39 -14.60 -11.73 1.09
CA TYR A 39 -15.28 -11.48 -0.18
C TYR A 39 -16.19 -10.25 -0.13
N PHE A 40 -16.91 -10.03 0.97
CA PHE A 40 -17.66 -8.79 1.16
C PHE A 40 -16.73 -7.58 1.16
N VAL A 41 -15.57 -7.71 1.82
CA VAL A 41 -14.58 -6.64 1.89
C VAL A 41 -13.95 -6.36 0.53
N SER A 42 -13.54 -7.39 -0.22
CA SER A 42 -12.97 -7.19 -1.55
C SER A 42 -13.96 -6.54 -2.52
N ALA A 43 -15.23 -6.93 -2.46
CA ALA A 43 -16.25 -6.43 -3.37
C ALA A 43 -16.75 -5.02 -3.00
N GLN A 44 -17.04 -4.75 -1.71
CA GLN A 44 -17.79 -3.54 -1.35
C GLN A 44 -17.00 -2.52 -0.53
N VAL A 45 -15.98 -2.98 0.20
CA VAL A 45 -15.18 -2.07 1.05
C VAL A 45 -14.13 -1.37 0.22
N LEU A 46 -13.46 -2.08 -0.69
CA LEU A 46 -12.45 -1.47 -1.57
C LEU A 46 -13.07 -0.34 -2.43
N GLU A 47 -14.26 -0.56 -3.00
CA GLU A 47 -15.00 0.46 -3.75
C GLU A 47 -15.26 1.74 -2.92
N LYS A 48 -15.48 1.61 -1.61
CA LYS A 48 -15.69 2.76 -0.71
C LYS A 48 -14.38 3.42 -0.26
N LEU A 49 -13.29 2.66 -0.15
CA LEU A 49 -11.99 3.18 0.31
C LEU A 49 -11.22 3.92 -0.78
N VAL A 50 -11.29 3.45 -2.03
CA VAL A 50 -10.54 4.04 -3.17
C VAL A 50 -10.85 5.53 -3.35
N PRO A 51 -12.11 6.00 -3.34
CA PRO A 51 -12.43 7.42 -3.44
C PRO A 51 -11.84 8.27 -2.31
N LEU A 52 -11.70 7.70 -1.10
CA LEU A 52 -11.13 8.42 0.04
C LEU A 52 -9.66 8.77 -0.20
N VAL A 53 -8.88 7.87 -0.81
CA VAL A 53 -7.46 8.11 -1.15
C VAL A 53 -7.28 9.32 -2.08
N SER A 54 -8.28 9.57 -2.93
CA SER A 54 -8.27 10.70 -3.87
C SER A 54 -8.85 11.99 -3.27
N SER A 55 -9.51 11.93 -2.11
CA SER A 55 -10.22 13.05 -1.49
C SER A 55 -9.37 14.30 -1.28
N GLU A 56 -9.92 15.48 -1.56
CA GLU A 56 -9.25 16.76 -1.27
C GLU A 56 -8.98 16.98 0.23
N SER A 57 -9.81 16.40 1.09
CA SER A 57 -9.62 16.42 2.54
C SER A 57 -8.44 15.54 2.94
N LEU A 58 -7.40 16.16 3.52
CA LEU A 58 -6.22 15.44 4.00
C LEU A 58 -6.57 14.41 5.10
N ILE A 59 -7.62 14.66 5.89
CA ILE A 59 -8.09 13.73 6.92
C ILE A 59 -8.68 12.47 6.27
N MET A 60 -9.60 12.65 5.32
CA MET A 60 -10.24 11.54 4.60
C MET A 60 -9.23 10.76 3.76
N ARG A 61 -8.33 11.48 3.07
CA ARG A 61 -7.22 10.89 2.31
C ARG A 61 -6.34 10.02 3.19
N GLN A 62 -5.95 10.51 4.36
CA GLN A 62 -5.13 9.72 5.27
C GLN A 62 -5.83 8.45 5.73
N GLY A 63 -7.07 8.60 6.17
CA GLY A 63 -7.90 7.50 6.62
C GLY A 63 -8.02 6.43 5.54
N GLY A 64 -8.35 6.85 4.31
CA GLY A 64 -8.42 5.99 3.14
C GLY A 64 -7.12 5.22 2.89
N ILE A 65 -5.97 5.89 2.92
CA ILE A 65 -4.65 5.25 2.69
C ILE A 65 -4.37 4.16 3.73
N VAL A 66 -4.57 4.44 5.01
CA VAL A 66 -4.26 3.46 6.08
C VAL A 66 -5.29 2.33 6.10
N ALA A 67 -6.58 2.64 5.92
CA ALA A 67 -7.64 1.64 5.82
C ALA A 67 -7.41 0.70 4.64
N LEU A 68 -7.01 1.25 3.49
CA LEU A 68 -6.69 0.47 2.30
C LEU A 68 -5.47 -0.42 2.55
N ALA A 69 -4.38 0.11 3.11
CA ALA A 69 -3.20 -0.68 3.48
C ALA A 69 -3.54 -1.90 4.35
N SER A 70 -4.32 -1.67 5.41
CA SER A 70 -4.75 -2.70 6.36
C SER A 70 -5.66 -3.74 5.69
N THR A 71 -6.61 -3.29 4.88
CA THR A 71 -7.56 -4.15 4.16
C THR A 71 -6.84 -5.04 3.14
N LEU A 72 -5.94 -4.46 2.33
CA LEU A 72 -5.17 -5.19 1.32
C LEU A 72 -4.28 -6.27 1.96
N SER A 73 -3.60 -5.93 3.06
CA SER A 73 -2.78 -6.88 3.81
C SER A 73 -3.62 -8.05 4.34
N SER A 74 -4.82 -7.77 4.86
CA SER A 74 -5.70 -8.84 5.34
C SER A 74 -6.27 -9.69 4.20
N LEU A 75 -6.72 -9.08 3.09
CA LEU A 75 -7.22 -9.82 1.93
C LEU A 75 -6.17 -10.77 1.36
N LYS A 76 -4.92 -10.29 1.25
CA LYS A 76 -3.78 -11.13 0.87
C LYS A 76 -3.62 -12.33 1.80
N ARG A 77 -3.62 -12.11 3.12
CA ARG A 77 -3.51 -13.20 4.11
C ARG A 77 -4.67 -14.20 4.02
N CYS A 78 -5.83 -13.77 3.55
CA CYS A 78 -6.99 -14.63 3.30
C CYS A 78 -6.95 -15.33 1.93
N GLY A 79 -5.91 -15.12 1.12
CA GLY A 79 -5.80 -15.68 -0.22
C GLY A 79 -6.75 -15.07 -1.25
N VAL A 80 -7.35 -13.90 -0.96
CA VAL A 80 -8.23 -13.22 -1.92
C VAL A 80 -7.39 -12.50 -2.96
N GLN A 81 -7.62 -12.85 -4.22
CA GLN A 81 -7.03 -12.14 -5.35
C GLN A 81 -7.88 -10.93 -5.71
N LEU A 82 -7.19 -9.81 -5.95
CA LEU A 82 -7.79 -8.60 -6.48
C LEU A 82 -7.68 -8.64 -8.00
N ASP A 83 -8.61 -7.95 -8.68
CA ASP A 83 -8.49 -7.77 -10.11
C ASP A 83 -7.30 -6.85 -10.47
N LYS A 84 -6.92 -6.90 -11.75
CA LYS A 84 -5.78 -6.15 -12.28
C LYS A 84 -5.97 -4.63 -12.16
N GLU A 85 -7.19 -4.13 -12.35
CA GLU A 85 -7.50 -2.70 -12.30
C GLU A 85 -7.28 -2.15 -10.89
N MET A 86 -7.69 -2.89 -9.87
CA MET A 86 -7.47 -2.55 -8.47
C MET A 86 -5.97 -2.46 -8.15
N TYR A 87 -5.17 -3.43 -8.61
CA TYR A 87 -3.71 -3.37 -8.43
C TYR A 87 -3.08 -2.16 -9.12
N GLU A 88 -3.51 -1.84 -10.34
CA GLU A 88 -3.04 -0.65 -11.07
C GLU A 88 -3.39 0.63 -10.32
N ASN A 89 -4.62 0.75 -9.80
CA ASN A 89 -5.06 1.89 -8.99
C ASN A 89 -4.23 2.03 -7.70
N ILE A 90 -3.99 0.92 -6.98
CA ILE A 90 -3.18 0.90 -5.76
C ILE A 90 -1.73 1.34 -6.05
N ALA A 91 -1.16 0.93 -7.17
CA ALA A 91 0.20 1.28 -7.57
C ALA A 91 0.38 2.78 -7.85
N GLN A 92 -0.69 3.51 -8.21
CA GLN A 92 -0.62 4.96 -8.45
C GLN A 92 -0.66 5.82 -7.18
N ILE A 93 -1.07 5.26 -6.03
CA ILE A 93 -1.27 6.01 -4.78
C ILE A 93 -0.03 6.81 -4.35
N PRO A 94 1.20 6.27 -4.36
CA PRO A 94 2.39 7.06 -4.03
C PRO A 94 2.55 8.31 -4.92
N SER A 95 2.36 8.15 -6.23
CA SER A 95 2.48 9.24 -7.21
C SER A 95 1.43 10.34 -6.98
N MET A 96 0.26 9.98 -6.45
CA MET A 96 -0.79 10.95 -6.09
C MET A 96 -0.50 11.68 -4.76
N VAL A 97 0.05 10.99 -3.76
CA VAL A 97 0.24 11.54 -2.41
C VAL A 97 1.52 12.40 -2.30
N TYR A 98 2.63 11.97 -2.90
CA TYR A 98 3.93 12.63 -2.72
C TYR A 98 4.03 14.08 -3.24
N PRO A 99 3.37 14.49 -4.34
CA PRO A 99 3.35 15.90 -4.77
C PRO A 99 2.83 16.85 -3.68
N ILE A 100 1.83 16.42 -2.90
CA ILE A 100 1.24 17.19 -1.80
C ILE A 100 2.24 17.35 -0.66
N CYS A 101 2.92 16.26 -0.32
CA CYS A 101 3.96 16.21 0.69
C CYS A 101 5.19 17.09 0.34
N LYS A 102 5.49 17.25 -0.96
CA LYS A 102 6.56 18.12 -1.48
C LYS A 102 6.20 19.60 -1.45
N LYS A 103 4.95 19.96 -1.79
CA LYS A 103 4.51 21.37 -1.79
C LYS A 103 4.49 22.02 -0.40
N ARG A 104 4.28 21.23 0.66
CA ARG A 104 4.16 21.75 2.04
C ARG A 104 4.95 20.93 3.05
N THR A 105 6.28 20.85 2.87
CA THR A 105 7.16 19.90 3.57
C THR A 105 7.10 19.91 5.10
N ARG A 106 6.80 21.06 5.73
CA ARG A 106 6.76 21.22 7.19
C ARG A 106 5.35 21.33 7.78
N SER A 107 4.31 21.05 6.99
CA SER A 107 2.92 21.11 7.48
C SER A 107 2.52 19.85 8.24
N LEU A 108 1.61 19.99 9.20
CA LEU A 108 1.00 18.87 9.93
C LEU A 108 0.39 17.86 8.95
N GLY A 109 -0.38 18.33 7.96
CA GLY A 109 -0.96 17.48 6.92
C GLY A 109 0.07 16.70 6.10
N SER A 110 1.23 17.28 5.80
CA SER A 110 2.29 16.55 5.09
C SER A 110 2.98 15.49 5.96
N THR A 111 3.07 15.72 7.27
CA THR A 111 3.60 14.74 8.23
C THR A 111 2.64 13.57 8.36
N LEU A 112 1.34 13.87 8.47
CA LEU A 112 0.24 12.92 8.50
C LEU A 112 0.24 12.01 7.26
N MET A 113 0.36 12.60 6.06
CA MET A 113 0.46 11.85 4.79
C MET A 113 1.71 10.98 4.72
N ARG A 114 2.87 11.49 5.13
CA ARG A 114 4.12 10.71 5.15
C ARG A 114 4.02 9.48 6.06
N ARG A 115 3.46 9.64 7.26
CA ARG A 115 3.22 8.51 8.18
C ARG A 115 2.30 7.47 7.56
N ALA A 116 1.20 7.91 6.95
CA ALA A 116 0.27 7.03 6.25
C ALA A 116 0.95 6.25 5.12
N MET A 117 1.80 6.92 4.33
CA MET A 117 2.59 6.26 3.29
C MET A 117 3.60 5.25 3.84
N ASN A 118 4.21 5.51 5.00
CA ASN A 118 5.08 4.52 5.64
C ASN A 118 4.30 3.25 6.01
N ILE A 119 3.09 3.39 6.56
CA ILE A 119 2.21 2.26 6.87
C ILE A 119 1.80 1.51 5.59
N PHE A 120 1.43 2.26 4.55
CA PHE A 120 1.04 1.70 3.26
C PHE A 120 2.17 0.90 2.60
N ILE A 121 3.38 1.48 2.52
CA ILE A 121 4.57 0.82 1.96
C ILE A 121 4.92 -0.42 2.79
N LYS A 122 4.91 -0.34 4.12
CA LYS A 122 5.17 -1.50 4.99
C LYS A 122 4.16 -2.63 4.76
N SER A 123 2.90 -2.29 4.53
CA SER A 123 1.85 -3.30 4.31
C SER A 123 2.02 -3.97 2.95
N LEU A 124 2.34 -3.19 1.92
CA LEU A 124 2.58 -3.69 0.56
C LEU A 124 3.93 -4.39 0.38
N SER A 125 4.95 -4.09 1.19
CA SER A 125 6.25 -4.76 1.07
C SER A 125 6.13 -6.26 1.29
N SER A 126 5.25 -6.69 2.19
CA SER A 126 4.93 -8.11 2.35
C SER A 126 4.36 -8.72 1.06
N VAL A 127 3.54 -7.98 0.31
CA VAL A 127 2.98 -8.42 -0.98
C VAL A 127 4.11 -8.61 -2.01
N ILE A 128 5.05 -7.67 -2.02
CA ILE A 128 6.23 -7.69 -2.88
C ILE A 128 7.16 -8.87 -2.55
N GLU A 129 7.40 -9.19 -1.28
CA GLU A 129 8.21 -10.34 -0.87
C GLU A 129 7.66 -11.67 -1.39
N ASP A 130 6.34 -11.89 -1.29
CA ASP A 130 5.73 -13.11 -1.83
C ASP A 130 5.79 -13.18 -3.36
N TRP A 131 5.64 -12.03 -4.03
CA TRP A 131 5.77 -11.97 -5.49
C TRP A 131 7.19 -12.29 -5.94
N LEU A 132 8.21 -11.80 -5.21
CA LEU A 132 9.60 -12.16 -5.43
C LEU A 132 9.83 -13.65 -5.22
N TYR A 133 9.34 -14.21 -4.12
CA TYR A 133 9.45 -15.64 -3.85
C TYR A 133 8.79 -16.51 -4.93
N CYS A 134 7.60 -16.13 -5.40
CA CYS A 134 6.92 -16.79 -6.52
C CYS A 134 7.73 -16.72 -7.82
N LEU A 135 8.34 -15.56 -8.11
CA LEU A 135 9.21 -15.42 -9.29
C LEU A 135 10.46 -16.30 -9.16
N GLU A 136 11.10 -16.32 -8.00
CA GLU A 136 12.29 -17.14 -7.72
C GLU A 136 12.02 -18.64 -7.88
N LEU A 137 10.86 -19.12 -7.40
CA LEU A 137 10.41 -20.49 -7.65
C LEU A 137 10.21 -20.75 -9.14
N ASN A 138 9.48 -19.87 -9.83
CA ASN A 138 9.15 -20.07 -11.25
C ASN A 138 10.35 -19.92 -12.18
N PHE A 139 11.40 -19.17 -11.80
CA PHE A 139 12.65 -19.11 -12.55
C PHE A 139 13.40 -20.44 -12.57
N SER A 140 13.23 -21.22 -11.51
CA SER A 140 13.92 -22.49 -11.30
C SER A 140 13.06 -23.70 -11.75
N ASP A 141 11.89 -23.47 -12.33
CA ASP A 141 10.96 -24.53 -12.75
C ASP A 141 11.52 -25.34 -13.93
N ASP A 142 11.29 -26.65 -13.99
CA ASP A 142 11.76 -27.53 -15.06
C ASP A 142 11.06 -27.25 -16.41
N ASN A 143 9.85 -26.68 -16.38
CA ASN A 143 9.07 -26.34 -17.56
C ASN A 143 9.53 -25.00 -18.19
N GLY A 144 9.95 -25.07 -19.45
CA GLY A 144 10.43 -23.91 -20.20
C GLY A 144 9.40 -22.79 -20.39
N ASP A 145 8.11 -23.11 -20.47
CA ASP A 145 7.04 -22.12 -20.63
C ASP A 145 6.78 -21.35 -19.33
N ILE A 146 6.85 -22.03 -18.17
CA ILE A 146 6.74 -21.38 -16.85
C ILE A 146 7.92 -20.42 -16.65
N ARG A 147 9.15 -20.86 -16.95
CA ARG A 147 10.34 -19.99 -16.87
C ARG A 147 10.22 -18.77 -17.79
N LYS A 148 9.72 -18.95 -19.02
CA LYS A 148 9.52 -17.85 -19.96
C LYS A 148 8.49 -16.84 -19.44
N GLY A 149 7.39 -17.30 -18.86
CA GLY A 149 6.40 -16.46 -18.18
C GLY A 149 7.00 -15.71 -16.99
N ALA A 150 7.81 -16.39 -16.18
CA ALA A 150 8.55 -15.78 -15.06
C ALA A 150 9.52 -14.69 -15.55
N CYS A 151 10.26 -14.91 -16.64
CA CYS A 151 11.14 -13.89 -17.24
C CYS A 151 10.37 -12.63 -17.67
N GLN A 152 9.19 -12.79 -18.26
CA GLN A 152 8.34 -11.66 -18.65
C GLN A 152 7.79 -10.91 -17.43
N ALA A 153 7.27 -11.65 -16.44
CA ALA A 153 6.75 -11.08 -15.20
C ALA A 153 7.85 -10.38 -14.39
N GLY A 154 9.03 -10.99 -14.27
CA GLY A 154 10.22 -10.42 -13.64
C GLY A 154 10.71 -9.17 -14.36
N ALA A 155 10.77 -9.17 -15.69
CA ALA A 155 11.15 -7.97 -16.45
C ALA A 155 10.17 -6.80 -16.22
N ALA A 156 8.88 -7.08 -16.10
CA ALA A 156 7.88 -6.07 -15.76
C ALA A 156 8.00 -5.60 -14.29
N PHE A 157 8.19 -6.53 -13.35
CA PHE A 157 8.33 -6.27 -11.92
C PHE A 157 9.59 -5.43 -11.61
N PHE A 158 10.72 -5.81 -12.19
CA PHE A 158 12.01 -5.11 -12.01
C PHE A 158 12.17 -3.91 -12.94
N LYS A 159 11.21 -3.57 -13.80
CA LYS A 159 11.29 -2.41 -14.69
C LYS A 159 11.59 -1.08 -13.94
N LEU A 160 11.21 -1.01 -12.66
CA LEU A 160 11.54 0.10 -11.74
C LEU A 160 13.00 0.12 -11.24
N TYR A 161 13.73 -0.99 -11.36
CA TYR A 161 15.09 -1.19 -10.89
C TYR A 161 16.12 -1.41 -12.00
N VAL A 162 15.67 -1.64 -13.24
CA VAL A 162 16.53 -1.92 -14.40
C VAL A 162 16.91 -0.66 -15.17
N ASP A 163 16.16 0.44 -15.03
CA ASP A 163 16.57 1.71 -15.60
C ASP A 163 17.79 2.26 -14.83
N ASN A 164 18.92 2.44 -15.52
CA ASN A 164 20.14 3.02 -14.95
C ASN A 164 19.85 4.35 -14.23
N SER A 165 18.88 5.13 -14.73
CA SER A 165 18.44 6.38 -14.10
C SER A 165 17.85 6.17 -12.70
N SER A 166 17.16 5.05 -12.47
CA SER A 166 16.49 4.70 -11.20
C SER A 166 17.49 4.15 -10.19
N VAL A 167 18.48 3.37 -10.64
CA VAL A 167 19.60 2.90 -9.81
C VAL A 167 20.48 4.08 -9.38
N GLU A 168 20.82 4.98 -10.30
CA GLU A 168 21.62 6.17 -10.02
C GLU A 168 20.87 7.12 -9.09
N PHE A 169 19.56 7.30 -9.28
CA PHE A 169 18.69 8.02 -8.37
C PHE A 169 18.67 7.40 -6.96
N LEU A 170 18.53 6.08 -6.85
CA LEU A 170 18.56 5.37 -5.57
C LEU A 170 19.91 5.55 -4.86
N MET A 171 21.02 5.38 -5.59
CA MET A 171 22.39 5.58 -5.07
C MET A 171 22.63 7.02 -4.61
N LEU A 172 22.16 8.01 -5.37
CA LEU A 172 22.18 9.43 -4.97
C LEU A 172 21.41 9.65 -3.67
N ARG A 173 20.20 9.09 -3.55
CA ARG A 173 19.37 9.22 -2.35
C ARG A 173 19.99 8.53 -1.13
N ILE A 174 20.61 7.36 -1.30
CA ILE A 174 21.38 6.67 -0.25
C ILE A 174 22.51 7.55 0.27
N ARG A 175 23.31 8.12 -0.64
CA ARG A 175 24.45 8.99 -0.28
C ARG A 175 24.04 10.30 0.37
N GLN A 176 23.01 10.96 -0.16
CA GLN A 176 22.66 12.31 0.25
C GLN A 176 21.70 12.40 1.42
N ILE A 177 20.90 11.36 1.67
CA ILE A 177 19.79 11.42 2.64
C ILE A 177 19.90 10.36 3.70
N TYR A 178 20.13 9.11 3.33
CA TYR A 178 20.11 8.00 4.29
C TYR A 178 21.41 7.91 5.09
N LEU A 179 22.58 7.94 4.44
CA LEU A 179 23.88 7.86 5.13
C LEU A 179 24.08 8.99 6.17
N PRO A 180 23.80 10.27 5.88
CA PRO A 180 23.94 11.34 6.88
C PRO A 180 23.03 11.18 8.10
N GLN A 181 21.84 10.58 7.95
CA GLN A 181 20.89 10.37 9.05
C GLN A 181 21.26 9.19 9.96
N VAL A 182 22.06 8.23 9.45
CA VAL A 182 22.59 7.11 10.23
C VAL A 182 23.83 7.55 11.01
N SER A 183 24.71 8.35 10.39
CA SER A 183 25.93 8.87 11.03
C SER A 183 25.66 9.91 12.13
N SER A 184 24.48 10.53 12.15
CA SER A 184 24.08 11.49 13.20
C SER A 184 23.46 10.86 14.45
N LYS A 185 23.36 9.52 14.48
CA LYS A 185 22.78 8.74 15.59
C LYS A 185 23.84 7.86 16.30
N ILE A 186 25.11 7.99 15.92
CA ILE A 186 26.29 7.41 16.56
C ILE A 186 27.06 8.58 17.19
#